data_AF-A0A497YZZ4-F1
#
_entry.id   AF-A0A497YZZ4-F1
#
_cell.length_a   1.000
_cell.length_b   1.000
_cell.length_c   1.000
_cell.angle_alpha   90.00
_cell.angle_beta   90.00
_cell.angle_gamma   90.00
#
_symmetry.space_group_name_H-M   'P 1'
#
loop_
_entity.id
_entity.type
_entity.pdbx_description
1 polymer ?
#
loop_
_entity_poly.entity_id
_entity_poly.type
_entity_poly.pdbx_seq_one_letter_code
_entity_poly.pdbx_strand_id
1 'polypeptide(L)'
;MPESSNELRAHFNPKGELYELRHQLARVMNNKEWKTYSKIAGDFDAKRRYTERAFQLDRNLRFQETRKRLIDEAGSVKRQFTPKFFGADNFDKNDINRRAKAQVIDAHKKDMARIDRDETEVLRTMLETCEKRAFKREEVKRDFQKSVDRRSGYERRQRSWSR
;
A
#
# COMPACT_ATOMS: atom_id res chain seq x y z
N MET A 1 8.61 8.06 -30.54
CA MET A 1 7.93 7.13 -29.63
C MET A 1 8.45 7.32 -28.20
N PRO A 2 7.82 8.16 -27.35
CA PRO A 2 8.22 8.35 -25.96
C PRO A 2 7.14 7.88 -24.95
N GLU A 3 6.21 7.01 -25.34
CA GLU A 3 5.07 6.62 -24.49
C GLU A 3 5.49 5.72 -23.30
N SER A 4 6.54 4.90 -23.46
CA SER A 4 7.05 4.04 -22.37
C SER A 4 7.70 4.82 -21.21
N SER A 5 8.18 6.03 -21.45
CA SER A 5 8.86 6.84 -20.43
C SER A 5 7.90 7.46 -19.41
N ASN A 6 6.66 7.76 -19.79
CA ASN A 6 5.70 8.42 -18.91
C ASN A 6 4.94 7.43 -18.03
N GLU A 7 4.67 6.22 -18.52
CA GLU A 7 4.09 5.14 -17.72
C GLU A 7 5.08 4.66 -16.63
N LEU A 8 6.37 4.54 -16.97
CA LEU A 8 7.43 4.27 -16.00
C LEU A 8 7.52 5.38 -14.95
N ARG A 9 7.53 6.67 -15.36
CA ARG A 9 7.59 7.79 -14.41
C ARG A 9 6.37 7.91 -13.49
N ALA A 10 5.18 7.53 -13.96
CA ALA A 10 3.97 7.46 -13.13
C ALA A 10 4.06 6.35 -12.07
N HIS A 11 4.76 5.24 -12.35
CA HIS A 11 5.07 4.21 -11.36
C HIS A 11 6.08 4.66 -10.27
N PHE A 12 6.87 5.73 -10.52
CA PHE A 12 7.94 6.20 -9.63
C PHE A 12 7.56 7.37 -8.70
N ASN A 13 6.27 7.67 -8.49
CA ASN A 13 5.88 8.75 -7.56
C ASN A 13 4.81 8.35 -6.53
N PRO A 14 5.24 7.62 -5.50
CA PRO A 14 4.87 7.93 -4.12
C PRO A 14 6.12 8.38 -3.34
N LYS A 15 6.12 9.59 -2.77
CA LYS A 15 7.00 9.87 -1.63
C LYS A 15 6.36 9.17 -0.43
N GLY A 16 6.88 8.01 -0.03
CA GLY A 16 6.34 7.25 1.11
C GLY A 16 6.80 5.80 1.16
N GLU A 17 6.40 5.10 2.23
CA GLU A 17 6.81 3.73 2.54
C GLU A 17 6.56 2.73 1.40
N LEU A 18 5.41 2.84 0.72
CA LEU A 18 5.03 1.95 -0.38
C LEU A 18 6.05 2.00 -1.54
N TYR A 19 6.61 3.17 -1.83
CA TYR A 19 7.63 3.32 -2.86
C TYR A 19 8.94 2.65 -2.48
N GLU A 20 9.37 2.85 -1.25
CA GLU A 20 10.59 2.24 -0.72
C GLU A 20 10.47 0.72 -0.78
N LEU A 21 9.31 0.16 -0.39
CA LEU A 21 9.03 -1.26 -0.49
C LEU A 21 9.07 -1.78 -1.92
N ARG A 22 8.39 -1.11 -2.86
CA ARG A 22 8.42 -1.49 -4.29
C ARG A 22 9.85 -1.51 -4.83
N HIS A 23 10.65 -0.51 -4.46
CA HIS A 23 12.05 -0.41 -4.88
C HIS A 23 12.96 -1.46 -4.23
N GLN A 24 12.79 -1.74 -2.94
CA GLN A 24 13.51 -2.81 -2.24
C GLN A 24 13.18 -4.18 -2.85
N LEU A 25 11.89 -4.46 -3.07
CA LEU A 25 11.42 -5.68 -3.72
C LEU A 25 12.06 -5.86 -5.09
N ALA A 26 12.09 -4.80 -5.92
CA ALA A 26 12.67 -4.87 -7.27
C ALA A 26 14.14 -5.32 -7.29
N ARG A 27 14.89 -5.13 -6.20
CA ARG A 27 16.29 -5.56 -6.08
C ARG A 27 16.45 -7.05 -5.73
N VAL A 28 15.49 -7.62 -4.99
CA VAL A 28 15.63 -8.98 -4.41
C VAL A 28 14.86 -10.03 -5.21
N MET A 29 13.79 -9.62 -5.90
CA MET A 29 12.87 -10.52 -6.62
C MET A 29 13.54 -11.31 -7.75
N ASN A 30 13.08 -12.54 -7.95
CA ASN A 30 13.37 -13.36 -9.13
C ASN A 30 12.28 -13.23 -10.21
N ASN A 31 12.49 -13.82 -11.40
CA ASN A 31 11.52 -13.75 -12.51
C ASN A 31 10.13 -14.32 -12.19
N LYS A 32 10.02 -15.35 -11.33
CA LYS A 32 8.71 -15.90 -10.91
C LYS A 32 8.01 -14.95 -9.94
N GLU A 33 8.75 -14.43 -8.97
CA GLU A 33 8.27 -13.42 -8.00
C GLU A 33 7.86 -12.13 -8.72
N TRP A 34 8.59 -11.72 -9.77
CA TRP A 34 8.21 -10.57 -10.57
C TRP A 34 6.82 -10.71 -11.21
N LYS A 35 6.47 -11.92 -11.70
CA LYS A 35 5.12 -12.17 -12.25
C LYS A 35 4.04 -12.08 -11.18
N THR A 36 4.31 -12.60 -9.97
CA THR A 36 3.34 -12.51 -8.87
C THR A 36 3.18 -11.07 -8.40
N TYR A 37 4.29 -10.32 -8.28
CA TYR A 37 4.26 -8.89 -7.98
C TYR A 37 3.47 -8.10 -9.02
N SER A 38 3.73 -8.33 -10.31
CA SER A 38 3.03 -7.62 -11.38
C SER A 38 1.52 -7.86 -11.36
N LYS A 39 1.08 -9.07 -11.00
CA LYS A 39 -0.34 -9.37 -10.82
C LYS A 39 -0.93 -8.61 -9.63
N ILE A 40 -0.26 -8.69 -8.47
CA ILE A 40 -0.69 -8.00 -7.24
C ILE A 40 -0.79 -6.49 -7.48
N ALA A 41 0.24 -5.89 -8.07
CA ALA A 41 0.26 -4.47 -8.40
C ALA A 41 -0.88 -4.09 -9.35
N GLY A 42 -1.12 -4.91 -10.38
CA GLY A 42 -2.25 -4.72 -11.30
C GLY A 42 -3.62 -4.78 -10.61
N ASP A 43 -3.81 -5.72 -9.68
CA ASP A 43 -5.06 -5.85 -8.91
C ASP A 43 -5.30 -4.61 -8.02
N PHE A 44 -4.27 -4.09 -7.36
CA PHE A 44 -4.37 -2.89 -6.54
C PHE A 44 -4.58 -1.62 -7.38
N ASP A 45 -3.94 -1.50 -8.54
CA ASP A 45 -4.17 -0.38 -9.46
C ASP A 45 -5.59 -0.43 -10.05
N ALA A 46 -6.11 -1.62 -10.36
CA ALA A 46 -7.50 -1.79 -10.77
C ALA A 46 -8.48 -1.37 -9.65
N LYS A 47 -8.20 -1.74 -8.39
CA LYS A 47 -8.98 -1.29 -7.23
C LYS A 47 -8.97 0.23 -7.09
N ARG A 48 -7.81 0.88 -7.18
CA ARG A 48 -7.68 2.35 -7.14
C ARG A 48 -8.53 3.01 -8.22
N ARG A 49 -8.40 2.54 -9.47
CA ARG A 49 -9.17 3.08 -10.61
C ARG A 49 -10.67 2.89 -10.41
N TYR A 50 -11.08 1.73 -9.90
CA TYR A 50 -12.49 1.47 -9.60
C TYR A 50 -13.02 2.41 -8.51
N THR A 51 -12.30 2.58 -7.40
CA THR A 51 -12.72 3.49 -6.31
C THR A 51 -12.73 4.94 -6.73
N GLU A 52 -11.75 5.38 -7.54
CA GLU A 52 -11.71 6.73 -8.11
C GLU A 52 -12.94 6.96 -9.01
N ARG A 53 -13.24 6.02 -9.90
CA ARG A 53 -14.39 6.10 -10.81
C ARG A 53 -15.72 6.08 -10.05
N ALA A 54 -15.87 5.17 -9.10
CA ALA A 54 -17.06 5.09 -8.25
C ALA A 54 -17.26 6.39 -7.46
N PHE A 55 -16.18 6.97 -6.94
CA PHE A 55 -16.24 8.28 -6.28
C PHE A 55 -16.73 9.35 -7.25
N GLN A 56 -16.18 9.45 -8.45
CA GLN A 56 -16.59 10.46 -9.44
C GLN A 56 -18.07 10.35 -9.82
N LEU A 57 -18.58 9.13 -10.00
CA LEU A 57 -19.98 8.87 -10.36
C LEU A 57 -20.93 9.18 -9.19
N ASP A 58 -20.61 8.69 -7.99
CA ASP A 58 -21.51 8.74 -6.84
C ASP A 58 -21.33 10.01 -5.98
N ARG A 59 -20.34 10.86 -6.28
CA ARG A 59 -19.98 12.02 -5.45
C ARG A 59 -21.19 12.90 -5.11
N ASN A 60 -22.03 13.17 -6.11
CA ASN A 60 -23.19 14.03 -5.93
C ASN A 60 -24.25 13.36 -5.06
N LEU A 61 -24.49 12.07 -5.24
CA LEU A 61 -25.43 11.30 -4.44
C LEU A 61 -24.97 11.27 -2.97
N ARG A 62 -23.71 10.88 -2.73
CA ARG A 62 -23.10 10.86 -1.40
C ARG A 62 -23.11 12.24 -0.72
N PHE A 63 -22.90 13.30 -1.49
CA PHE A 63 -23.04 14.67 -0.99
C PHE A 63 -24.46 15.00 -0.53
N GLN A 64 -25.49 14.63 -1.30
CA GLN A 64 -26.88 14.90 -0.89
C GLN A 64 -27.28 14.08 0.33
N GLU A 65 -26.85 12.83 0.42
CA GLU A 65 -27.10 11.97 1.58
C GLU A 65 -26.44 12.50 2.85
N THR A 66 -25.15 12.87 2.77
CA THR A 66 -24.43 13.48 3.90
C THR A 66 -25.02 14.82 4.30
N ARG A 67 -25.39 15.65 3.32
CA ARG A 67 -26.08 16.92 3.57
C ARG A 67 -27.41 16.70 4.29
N LYS A 68 -28.23 15.74 3.85
CA LYS A 68 -29.51 15.41 4.48
C LYS A 68 -29.29 14.94 5.92
N ARG A 69 -28.32 14.05 6.16
CA ARG A 69 -27.95 13.60 7.51
C ARG A 69 -27.57 14.76 8.43
N LEU A 70 -26.77 15.72 7.95
CA LEU A 70 -26.38 16.89 8.74
C LEU A 70 -27.57 17.82 9.04
N ILE A 71 -28.51 17.96 8.10
CA ILE A 71 -29.76 18.71 8.31
C ILE A 71 -30.61 18.01 9.39
N ASP A 72 -30.78 16.69 9.29
CA ASP A 72 -31.53 15.90 10.25
C ASP A 72 -30.89 15.97 11.65
N GLU A 73 -29.55 15.95 11.73
CA GLU A 73 -28.81 16.11 12.99
C GLU A 73 -28.98 17.52 13.58
N ALA A 74 -28.91 18.56 12.76
CA ALA A 74 -29.09 19.96 13.19
C ALA A 74 -30.53 20.25 13.64
N GLY A 75 -31.52 19.62 13.00
CA GLY A 75 -32.93 19.71 13.34
C GLY A 75 -33.38 18.77 14.48
N SER A 76 -32.53 17.84 14.91
CA SER A 76 -32.87 16.91 15.99
C SER A 76 -33.01 17.63 17.34
N VAL A 77 -34.12 17.39 18.04
CA VAL A 77 -34.36 17.94 19.38
C VAL A 77 -33.43 17.25 20.37
N LYS A 78 -32.33 17.92 20.73
CA LYS A 78 -31.45 17.46 21.79
C LYS A 78 -32.17 17.66 23.13
N ARG A 79 -32.39 16.58 23.89
CA ARG A 79 -33.07 16.57 25.21
C ARG A 79 -32.34 17.40 26.29
N GLN A 80 -31.18 17.96 25.99
CA GLN A 80 -30.45 18.89 26.85
C GLN A 80 -30.84 20.32 26.47
N PHE A 81 -31.82 20.86 27.20
CA PHE A 81 -32.32 22.22 27.05
C PHE A 81 -31.30 23.21 27.68
N THR A 82 -30.23 23.54 26.95
CA THR A 82 -29.39 24.69 27.30
C THR A 82 -30.10 25.96 26.82
N PRO A 83 -30.47 26.89 27.72
CA PRO A 83 -31.18 28.09 27.31
C PRO A 83 -30.30 28.95 26.40
N LYS A 84 -30.73 29.09 25.14
CA LYS A 84 -30.05 29.88 24.09
C LYS A 84 -30.28 31.38 24.33
N PHE A 85 -29.61 31.96 25.33
CA PHE A 85 -29.65 33.42 25.55
C PHE A 85 -28.90 34.21 24.45
N PHE A 86 -28.02 33.55 23.70
CA PHE A 86 -27.35 34.08 22.50
C PHE A 86 -27.34 32.99 21.43
N GLY A 87 -28.50 32.77 20.80
CA GLY A 87 -28.69 31.69 19.82
C GLY A 87 -28.17 32.07 18.44
N ALA A 88 -26.93 31.71 18.13
CA ALA A 88 -26.55 31.53 16.73
C ALA A 88 -27.52 30.49 16.12
N ASP A 89 -28.07 30.80 14.95
CA ASP A 89 -28.81 29.82 14.17
C ASP A 89 -27.85 28.65 13.89
N ASN A 90 -28.21 27.46 14.37
CA ASN A 90 -27.41 26.25 14.13
C ASN A 90 -27.53 25.80 12.66
N PHE A 91 -28.39 26.45 11.88
CA PHE A 91 -28.72 26.11 10.51
C PHE A 91 -28.04 27.05 9.50
N ASP A 92 -26.70 27.07 9.47
CA ASP A 92 -25.99 27.70 8.36
C ASP A 92 -25.89 26.74 7.17
N LYS A 93 -26.68 27.01 6.12
CA LYS A 93 -26.67 26.26 4.85
C LYS A 93 -25.27 26.15 4.24
N ASN A 94 -24.46 27.21 4.31
CA ASN A 94 -23.13 27.21 3.71
C ASN A 94 -22.17 26.31 4.50
N ASP A 95 -22.24 26.35 5.82
CA ASP A 95 -21.45 25.48 6.68
C ASP A 95 -21.83 24.01 6.51
N ILE A 96 -23.13 23.69 6.47
CA ILE A 96 -23.62 22.32 6.23
C ILE A 96 -23.09 21.79 4.88
N ASN A 97 -23.17 22.59 3.82
CA ASN A 97 -22.65 22.20 2.50
C ASN A 97 -21.13 21.99 2.51
N ARG A 98 -20.39 22.87 3.20
CA ARG A 98 -18.93 22.74 3.35
C ARG A 98 -18.57 21.46 4.09
N ARG A 99 -19.23 21.18 5.22
CA ARG A 99 -19.02 19.97 6.02
C ARG A 99 -19.36 18.70 5.24
N ALA A 100 -20.49 18.67 4.54
CA ALA A 100 -20.88 17.52 3.71
C ALA A 100 -19.82 17.24 2.62
N LYS A 101 -19.36 18.27 1.91
CA LYS A 101 -18.26 18.10 0.92
C LYS A 101 -16.99 17.57 1.57
N ALA A 102 -16.60 18.13 2.71
CA ALA A 102 -15.40 17.70 3.43
C ALA A 102 -15.50 16.24 3.88
N GLN A 103 -16.64 15.81 4.43
CA GLN A 103 -16.87 14.42 4.86
C GLN A 103 -16.82 13.43 3.68
N VAL A 104 -17.41 13.77 2.55
CA VAL A 104 -17.39 12.92 1.35
C VAL A 104 -15.97 12.77 0.81
N ILE A 105 -15.20 13.86 0.77
CA ILE A 105 -13.79 13.84 0.34
C ILE A 105 -12.92 13.06 1.34
N ASP A 106 -13.10 13.28 2.64
CA ASP A 106 -12.36 12.59 3.69
C ASP A 106 -12.63 11.08 3.68
N ALA A 107 -13.89 10.67 3.51
CA ALA A 107 -14.26 9.26 3.36
C ALA A 107 -13.54 8.62 2.16
N HIS A 108 -13.53 9.28 1.00
CA HIS A 108 -12.82 8.78 -0.17
C HIS A 108 -11.30 8.70 0.05
N LYS A 109 -10.70 9.70 0.70
CA LYS A 109 -9.28 9.67 1.07
C LYS A 109 -8.96 8.49 2.00
N LYS A 110 -9.85 8.17 2.94
CA LYS A 110 -9.70 7.00 3.82
C LYS A 110 -9.78 5.69 3.06
N ASP A 111 -10.68 5.58 2.07
CA ASP A 111 -10.78 4.41 1.20
C ASP A 111 -9.48 4.21 0.40
N MET A 112 -8.95 5.28 -0.21
CA MET A 112 -7.67 5.23 -0.94
C MET A 112 -6.50 4.86 -0.02
N ALA A 113 -6.42 5.48 1.16
CA ALA A 113 -5.38 5.17 2.13
C ALA A 113 -5.46 3.73 2.66
N ARG A 114 -6.67 3.14 2.74
CA ARG A 114 -6.84 1.73 3.09
C ARG A 114 -6.28 0.82 2.00
N ILE A 115 -6.55 1.10 0.73
CA ILE A 115 -5.98 0.35 -0.40
C ILE A 115 -4.44 0.38 -0.34
N ASP A 116 -3.86 1.55 -0.06
CA ASP A 116 -2.41 1.69 0.03
C ASP A 116 -1.81 0.89 1.21
N ARG A 117 -2.50 0.86 2.37
CA ARG A 117 -2.08 0.03 3.52
C ARG A 117 -2.16 -1.45 3.19
N ASP A 118 -3.27 -1.90 2.61
CA ASP A 118 -3.45 -3.30 2.21
C ASP A 118 -2.37 -3.72 1.21
N GLU A 119 -2.00 -2.86 0.25
CA GLU A 119 -0.89 -3.13 -0.67
C GLU A 119 0.45 -3.22 0.08
N THR A 120 0.71 -2.28 0.98
CA THR A 120 1.95 -2.23 1.78
C THR A 120 2.14 -3.52 2.58
N GLU A 121 1.10 -4.02 3.24
CA GLU A 121 1.14 -5.28 4.00
C GLU A 121 1.46 -6.48 3.10
N VAL A 122 0.80 -6.58 1.95
CA VAL A 122 1.07 -7.64 0.98
C VAL A 122 2.50 -7.58 0.47
N LEU A 123 3.01 -6.38 0.14
CA LEU A 123 4.39 -6.22 -0.33
C LEU A 123 5.43 -6.50 0.76
N ARG A 124 5.16 -6.15 2.02
CA ARG A 124 6.04 -6.50 3.15
C ARG A 124 6.17 -8.01 3.31
N THR A 125 5.06 -8.74 3.31
CA THR A 125 5.10 -10.21 3.39
C THR A 125 5.87 -10.82 2.21
N MET A 126 5.69 -10.26 1.01
CA MET A 126 6.44 -10.68 -0.17
C MET A 126 7.94 -10.42 -0.03
N LEU A 127 8.33 -9.25 0.50
CA LEU A 127 9.74 -8.91 0.72
C LEU A 127 10.39 -9.89 1.69
N GLU A 128 9.76 -10.19 2.82
CA GLU A 128 10.25 -11.16 3.78
C GLU A 128 10.47 -12.55 3.16
N THR A 129 9.56 -13.01 2.29
CA THR A 129 9.73 -14.30 1.60
C THR A 129 10.90 -14.27 0.62
N CYS A 130 11.09 -13.16 -0.09
CA CYS A 130 12.21 -12.96 -1.01
C CYS A 130 13.55 -12.94 -0.27
N GLU A 131 13.62 -12.26 0.88
CA GLU A 131 14.80 -12.19 1.73
C GLU A 131 15.14 -13.56 2.33
N LYS A 132 14.17 -14.29 2.89
CA LYS A 132 14.38 -15.65 3.40
C LYS A 132 14.93 -16.59 2.33
N ARG A 133 14.47 -16.45 1.07
CA ARG A 133 15.01 -17.20 -0.07
C ARG A 133 16.42 -16.75 -0.45
N ALA A 134 16.73 -15.46 -0.39
CA ALA A 134 18.07 -14.95 -0.65
C ALA A 134 19.06 -15.48 0.40
N PHE A 135 18.69 -15.41 1.68
CA PHE A 135 19.47 -15.92 2.80
C PHE A 135 19.80 -17.42 2.65
N LYS A 136 18.81 -18.27 2.38
CA LYS A 136 19.02 -19.71 2.13
C LYS A 136 19.99 -19.98 0.97
N ARG A 137 19.96 -19.16 -0.07
CA ARG A 137 20.90 -19.30 -1.21
C ARG A 137 22.32 -18.91 -0.82
N GLU A 138 22.50 -17.95 0.07
CA GLU A 138 23.83 -17.61 0.59
C GLU A 138 24.40 -18.70 1.50
N GLU A 139 23.58 -19.31 2.36
CA GLU A 139 23.99 -20.45 3.20
C GLU A 139 24.50 -21.62 2.34
N VAL A 140 23.72 -22.03 1.33
CA VAL A 140 24.11 -23.11 0.42
C VAL A 140 25.42 -22.81 -0.31
N LYS A 141 25.64 -21.54 -0.72
CA LYS A 141 26.90 -21.12 -1.33
C LYS A 141 28.08 -21.24 -0.37
N ARG A 142 27.91 -20.83 0.90
CA ARG A 142 28.96 -20.93 1.93
C ARG A 142 29.28 -22.39 2.26
N ASP A 143 28.28 -23.24 2.38
CA ASP A 143 28.47 -24.67 2.65
C ASP A 143 29.17 -25.38 1.49
N PHE A 144 28.81 -25.04 0.25
CA PHE A 144 29.52 -25.52 -0.93
C PHE A 144 30.98 -25.05 -0.93
N GLN A 145 31.22 -23.75 -0.70
CA GLN A 145 32.58 -23.19 -0.66
C GLN A 145 33.44 -23.88 0.42
N LYS A 146 32.90 -24.06 1.63
CA LYS A 146 33.57 -24.76 2.74
C LYS A 146 33.87 -26.22 2.39
N SER A 147 32.97 -26.89 1.68
CA SER A 147 33.14 -28.28 1.26
C SER A 147 34.19 -28.43 0.15
N VAL A 148 34.23 -27.47 -0.78
CA VAL A 148 35.26 -27.40 -1.84
C VAL A 148 36.63 -27.11 -1.23
N ASP A 149 36.72 -26.15 -0.31
CA ASP A 149 37.97 -25.78 0.35
C ASP A 149 38.58 -26.96 1.13
N ARG A 150 37.74 -27.73 1.83
CA ARG A 150 38.14 -29.00 2.48
C ARG A 150 38.63 -30.07 1.51
N ARG A 151 38.18 -30.09 0.25
CA ARG A 151 38.68 -31.02 -0.78
C ARG A 151 40.00 -30.57 -1.38
N SER A 152 40.30 -29.28 -1.39
CA SER A 152 41.57 -28.73 -1.87
C SER A 152 42.71 -28.72 -0.82
N GLY A 153 42.40 -29.00 0.45
CA GLY A 153 43.36 -29.02 1.55
C GLY A 153 44.53 -30.00 1.36
N TYR A 154 45.73 -29.54 1.74
CA TYR A 154 47.01 -30.26 1.63
C TYR A 154 47.04 -31.60 2.38
N GLU A 155 46.22 -31.77 3.43
CA GLU A 155 46.16 -32.98 4.26
C GLU A 155 45.83 -34.27 3.49
N ARG A 156 45.09 -34.21 2.37
CA ARG A 156 44.84 -35.40 1.53
C ARG A 156 45.95 -35.70 0.51
N ARG A 157 46.91 -34.80 0.31
CA ARG A 157 48.03 -35.02 -0.64
C ARG A 157 49.18 -35.81 -0.01
N GLN A 158 49.15 -36.05 1.30
CA GLN A 158 50.03 -37.03 1.90
C GLN A 158 49.52 -38.43 1.54
N ARG A 159 50.00 -38.96 0.41
CA ARG A 159 49.99 -40.40 0.16
C ARG A 159 50.68 -41.05 1.36
N SER A 160 49.92 -41.66 2.25
CA SER A 160 50.48 -42.57 3.24
C SER A 160 51.15 -43.70 2.46
N TRP A 161 52.47 -43.61 2.28
CA TRP A 161 53.29 -44.75 1.94
C TRP A 161 53.18 -45.72 3.11
N SER A 162 52.25 -46.66 3.02
CA SER A 162 52.23 -47.82 3.90
C SER A 162 53.46 -48.66 3.57
N ARG A 163 54.35 -48.78 4.55
CA ARG A 163 55.49 -49.69 4.54
C ARG A 163 55.03 -51.14 4.67
#